data_AF-A0A5C7JDV8-F1
#
_entry.id   AF-A0A5C7JDV8-F1
#
_cell.length_a   1.000
_cell.length_b   1.000
_cell.length_c   1.000
_cell.angle_alpha   90.00
_cell.angle_beta   90.00
_cell.angle_gamma   90.00
#
_symmetry.space_group_name_H-M   'P 1'
#
loop_
_entity.id
_entity.type
_entity.pdbx_description
1 polymer ?
#
loop_
_entity_poly.entity_id
_entity_poly.type
_entity_poly.pdbx_seq_one_letter_code
_entity_poly.pdbx_strand_id
1 'polypeptide(L)'
;MAAIPAFITLTWISNYAGQHRVCGRVQGSGGPYTCTTALTPHPNCPGGGSPCAYQIPITVDNETCDTVTYEGYVQPTCEDESSLANRTPFVVSFIPSPACKRWELLCASGSVNTLLLTGAGSGYNPLSPPLVTIGGGGGVGATASAQVGQGLIQFLAIGNAGAGYTDGAYVNVPLIGGSGSAGTADITIVGGIITIIAVNNAGTGYQDTDVLAPDTAFVGVPGTPAQLNPTTDYGTITGLTLITAGSGFTAVPAVVIAPSAGVTATASATLTDCPSQFGMKCPNVVTAVQYAPVAVGDLIALCAENAPVAPAPYTVTESGNCLCDCTTVQVSVVGGTVDVIWQDCIKKEMGGPTKIFPDSPLNFCAVNGSWELQNNTGIVSINILGACTGE
;
A
#
# COMPACT_ATOMS: atom_id res chain seq x y z
N MET A 1 6.29 18.97 14.30
CA MET A 1 7.39 19.97 14.22
C MET A 1 6.99 21.23 14.97
N ALA A 2 7.05 21.18 16.29
CA ALA A 2 7.27 22.37 17.10
C ALA A 2 8.27 22.00 18.18
N ALA A 3 9.53 22.33 17.96
CA ALA A 3 10.56 22.22 18.99
C ALA A 3 10.11 23.06 20.18
N ILE A 4 9.77 22.42 21.30
CA ILE A 4 9.24 23.11 22.47
C ILE A 4 10.37 23.48 23.43
N PRO A 5 10.33 24.68 24.04
CA PRO A 5 11.22 25.02 25.13
C PRO A 5 10.94 24.11 26.34
N ALA A 6 11.97 23.46 26.85
CA ALA A 6 11.93 22.69 28.09
C ALA A 6 13.16 23.00 28.95
N PHE A 7 13.19 22.46 30.17
CA PHE A 7 14.30 22.65 31.10
C PHE A 7 14.78 21.32 31.68
N ILE A 8 16.10 21.14 31.75
CA ILE A 8 16.72 20.09 32.56
C ILE A 8 17.19 20.72 33.88
N THR A 9 16.80 20.13 35.00
CA THR A 9 17.28 20.56 36.32
C THR A 9 18.61 19.87 36.61
N LEU A 10 19.70 20.63 36.56
CA LEU A 10 21.01 20.22 37.06
C LEU A 10 21.10 20.52 38.56
N THR A 11 21.56 19.56 39.36
CA THR A 11 21.87 19.76 40.78
C THR A 11 23.28 19.29 41.09
N TRP A 12 23.98 20.01 41.95
CA TRP A 12 25.32 19.65 42.43
C TRP A 12 25.57 20.17 43.84
N ILE A 13 26.62 19.69 44.49
CA ILE A 13 27.08 20.19 45.79
C ILE A 13 28.18 21.21 45.56
N SER A 14 28.01 22.45 46.06
CA SER A 14 29.00 23.50 45.92
C SER A 14 29.79 23.74 47.20
N ASN A 15 31.11 23.61 47.13
CA ASN A 15 32.02 24.03 48.22
C ASN A 15 32.26 25.55 48.20
N TYR A 16 32.14 26.19 47.03
CA TYR A 16 32.38 27.62 46.84
C TYR A 16 31.07 28.41 46.89
N ALA A 17 31.10 29.55 47.59
CA ALA A 17 30.01 30.52 47.56
C ALA A 17 30.20 31.48 46.38
N GLY A 18 29.11 31.88 45.72
CA GLY A 18 29.14 32.83 44.61
C GLY A 18 28.68 32.27 43.27
N GLN A 19 28.93 33.02 42.21
CA GLN A 19 28.51 32.67 40.85
C GLN A 19 29.27 31.45 40.30
N HIS A 20 28.53 30.57 39.64
CA HIS A 20 29.06 29.41 38.95
C HIS A 20 28.73 29.47 37.46
N ARG A 21 29.72 29.15 36.63
CA ARG A 21 29.57 28.93 35.21
C ARG A 21 29.14 27.48 34.98
N VAL A 22 28.05 27.29 34.26
CA VAL A 22 27.61 25.97 33.79
C VAL A 22 27.95 25.88 32.31
N CYS A 23 28.79 24.91 31.94
CA CYS A 23 29.22 24.65 30.58
C CYS A 23 28.72 23.26 30.17
N GLY A 24 27.91 23.17 29.11
CA GLY A 24 27.28 21.93 28.70
C GLY A 24 27.14 21.80 27.19
N ARG A 25 26.96 20.56 26.74
CA ARG A 25 26.61 20.19 25.36
C ARG A 25 25.80 18.89 25.38
N VAL A 26 25.14 18.58 24.26
CA VAL A 26 24.56 17.26 24.05
C VAL A 26 25.69 16.23 24.02
N GLN A 27 25.56 15.15 24.78
CA GLN A 27 26.55 14.07 24.86
C GLN A 27 26.80 13.48 23.47
N GLY A 28 28.07 13.24 23.14
CA GLY A 28 28.46 12.69 21.84
C GLY A 28 28.47 13.70 20.68
N SER A 29 27.99 14.94 20.86
CA SER A 29 27.93 15.93 19.77
C SER A 29 29.29 16.38 19.20
N GLY A 30 30.39 16.13 19.90
CA GLY A 30 31.75 16.51 19.47
C GLY A 30 32.04 18.03 19.44
N GLY A 31 31.02 18.89 19.54
CA GLY A 31 31.16 20.35 19.56
C GLY A 31 31.70 20.92 20.87
N PRO A 32 32.13 22.20 20.90
CA PRO A 32 32.59 22.85 22.13
C PRO A 32 31.47 22.97 23.17
N TYR A 33 31.83 23.03 24.46
CA TYR A 33 30.87 23.32 25.52
C TYR A 33 30.34 24.74 25.38
N THR A 34 29.03 24.91 25.51
CA THR A 34 28.40 26.23 25.58
C THR A 34 28.19 26.59 27.03
N CYS A 35 28.72 27.73 27.46
CA CYS A 35 28.68 28.18 28.83
C CYS A 35 27.63 29.26 29.06
N THR A 36 27.10 29.33 30.28
CA THR A 36 26.32 30.47 30.78
C THR A 36 27.08 31.79 30.60
N THR A 37 26.39 32.87 30.25
CA THR A 37 26.95 34.21 29.99
C THR A 37 26.21 35.28 30.78
N ALA A 38 26.57 36.57 30.61
CA ALA A 38 25.80 37.67 31.19
C ALA A 38 24.32 37.72 30.74
N LEU A 39 23.99 37.12 29.59
CA LEU A 39 22.62 37.03 29.07
C LEU A 39 21.88 35.76 29.54
N THR A 40 22.61 34.76 30.04
CA THR A 40 22.09 33.52 30.64
C THR A 40 22.68 33.38 32.05
N PRO A 41 22.06 34.01 33.08
CA PRO A 41 22.74 34.35 34.32
C PRO A 41 23.33 33.14 35.04
N HIS A 42 24.57 33.32 35.52
CA HIS A 42 25.27 32.35 36.35
C HIS A 42 24.47 32.03 37.62
N PRO A 43 24.23 30.74 37.96
CA PRO A 43 23.66 30.38 39.25
C PRO A 43 24.55 30.86 40.39
N ASN A 44 23.94 31.47 41.41
CA ASN A 44 24.64 31.90 42.61
C ASN A 44 24.47 30.83 43.70
N CYS A 45 25.58 30.21 44.10
CA CYS A 45 25.55 29.10 45.05
C CYS A 45 25.89 29.54 46.48
N PRO A 46 25.28 28.93 47.51
CA PRO A 46 25.57 29.25 48.91
C PRO A 46 26.99 28.86 49.36
N GLY A 47 27.59 27.85 48.74
CA GLY A 47 28.88 27.29 49.14
C GLY A 47 28.81 26.41 50.39
N GLY A 48 29.99 26.03 50.92
CA GLY A 48 30.11 25.29 52.18
C GLY A 48 29.54 23.86 52.15
N GLY A 49 29.47 23.23 50.98
CA GLY A 49 28.87 21.89 50.82
C GLY A 49 27.35 21.91 50.66
N SER A 50 26.76 23.09 50.42
CA SER A 50 25.32 23.22 50.18
C SER A 50 24.95 22.82 48.76
N PRO A 51 23.73 22.26 48.53
CA PRO A 51 23.24 21.99 47.19
C PRO A 51 23.03 23.29 46.41
N CYS A 52 23.33 23.25 45.13
CA CYS A 52 23.07 24.28 44.16
C CYS A 52 22.38 23.67 42.95
N ALA A 53 21.60 24.47 42.23
CA ALA A 53 20.81 24.02 41.10
C ALA A 53 20.82 25.04 39.96
N TYR A 54 20.66 24.54 38.74
CA TYR A 54 20.54 25.35 37.53
C TYR A 54 19.59 24.68 36.54
N GLN A 55 18.74 25.48 35.91
CA GLN A 55 17.88 24.99 34.83
C GLN A 55 18.55 25.25 33.50
N ILE A 56 18.94 24.17 32.82
CA ILE A 56 19.50 24.23 31.47
C ILE A 56 18.32 24.35 30.50
N PRO A 57 18.18 25.48 29.77
CA PRO A 57 17.19 25.58 28.72
C PRO A 57 17.57 24.62 27.60
N ILE A 58 16.64 23.76 27.24
CA ILE A 58 16.77 22.81 26.15
C ILE A 58 15.65 23.02 25.16
N THR A 59 15.89 22.61 23.93
CA THR A 59 14.84 22.45 22.95
C THR A 59 14.63 20.96 22.78
N VAL A 60 13.41 20.50 23.01
CA VAL A 60 13.05 19.09 22.82
C VAL A 60 11.96 19.00 21.78
N ASP A 61 12.06 17.96 20.97
CA ASP A 61 10.98 17.57 20.09
C ASP A 61 10.08 16.61 20.88
N ASN A 62 8.88 17.09 21.23
CA ASN A 62 7.93 16.32 22.04
C ASN A 62 7.11 15.35 21.17
N GLU A 63 7.33 15.36 19.86
CA GLU A 63 6.75 14.43 18.91
C GLU A 63 7.60 13.17 18.74
N THR A 64 8.92 13.28 18.91
CA THR A 64 9.88 12.17 18.78
C THR A 64 10.11 11.39 20.09
N CYS A 65 9.76 11.99 21.23
CA CYS A 65 9.90 11.40 22.56
C CYS A 65 11.34 11.01 22.91
N ASP A 66 12.31 11.80 22.45
CA ASP A 66 13.73 11.51 22.60
C ASP A 66 14.25 11.79 24.00
N THR A 67 15.11 10.88 24.48
CA THR A 67 15.96 11.19 25.64
C THR A 67 17.12 12.04 25.16
N VAL A 68 17.27 13.24 25.74
CA VAL A 68 18.41 14.13 25.42
C VAL A 68 19.35 14.13 26.61
N THR A 69 20.57 13.59 26.42
CA THR A 69 21.60 13.58 27.47
C THR A 69 22.57 14.73 27.26
N TYR A 70 22.77 15.53 28.32
CA TYR A 70 23.77 16.59 28.39
C TYR A 70 24.93 16.16 29.26
N GLU A 71 26.14 16.47 28.78
CA GLU A 71 27.37 16.35 29.54
C GLU A 71 28.04 17.72 29.67
N GLY A 72 28.81 17.91 30.74
CA GLY A 72 29.46 19.18 30.97
C GLY A 72 30.14 19.29 32.32
N TYR A 73 30.41 20.53 32.71
CA TYR A 73 30.97 20.85 34.01
C TYR A 73 30.41 22.15 34.58
N VAL A 74 30.44 22.24 35.89
CA VAL A 74 30.19 23.47 36.65
C VAL A 74 31.50 23.97 37.24
N GLN A 75 31.76 25.28 37.19
CA GLN A 75 32.99 25.89 37.69
C GLN A 75 32.71 27.27 38.31
N PRO A 76 33.32 27.65 39.45
CA PRO A 76 33.20 29.00 40.00
C PRO A 76 33.67 30.07 39.00
N THR A 77 33.00 31.22 38.92
CA THR A 77 33.37 32.27 37.94
C THR A 77 34.65 33.04 38.28
N CYS A 78 35.20 32.86 39.49
CA CYS A 78 36.52 33.37 39.86
C CYS A 78 37.67 32.60 39.22
N GLU A 79 37.40 31.42 38.63
CA GLU A 79 38.37 30.66 37.84
C GLU A 79 38.29 31.07 36.37
N ASP A 80 39.44 31.09 35.70
CA ASP A 80 39.50 31.28 34.26
C ASP A 80 38.79 30.13 33.51
N GLU A 81 38.12 30.45 32.40
CA GLU A 81 37.37 29.47 31.62
C GLU A 81 38.23 28.33 31.08
N SER A 82 39.48 28.62 30.74
CA SER A 82 40.47 27.64 30.27
C SER A 82 41.04 26.79 31.41
N SER A 83 40.84 27.18 32.67
CA SER A 83 41.35 26.47 33.85
C SER A 83 40.58 25.18 34.08
N LEU A 84 41.30 24.10 34.42
CA LEU A 84 40.72 22.84 34.87
C LEU A 84 40.42 22.80 36.37
N ALA A 85 40.80 23.84 37.12
CA ALA A 85 40.61 23.90 38.55
C ALA A 85 39.12 23.99 38.93
N ASN A 86 38.74 23.29 40.01
CA ASN A 86 37.42 23.40 40.63
C ASN A 86 36.23 23.09 39.69
N ARG A 87 36.46 22.27 38.65
CA ARG A 87 35.39 21.76 37.78
C ARG A 87 34.69 20.57 38.40
N THR A 88 33.37 20.64 38.47
CA THR A 88 32.50 19.52 38.85
C THR A 88 31.82 18.98 37.60
N PRO A 89 32.16 17.78 37.11
CA PRO A 89 31.53 17.22 35.92
C PRO A 89 30.07 16.82 36.19
N PHE A 90 29.24 16.87 35.17
CA PHE A 90 27.86 16.37 35.23
C PHE A 90 27.49 15.60 33.96
N VAL A 91 26.56 14.66 34.14
CA VAL A 91 25.79 14.03 33.08
C VAL A 91 24.34 14.02 33.54
N VAL A 92 23.44 14.59 32.74
CA VAL A 92 22.01 14.67 33.06
C VAL A 92 21.19 14.44 31.81
N SER A 93 20.10 13.66 31.94
CA SER A 93 19.23 13.34 30.82
C SER A 93 17.86 13.97 31.01
N PHE A 94 17.32 14.56 29.95
CA PHE A 94 15.90 14.82 29.81
C PHE A 94 15.23 13.52 29.36
N ILE A 95 14.31 13.00 30.17
CA ILE A 95 13.45 11.87 29.79
C ILE A 95 12.03 12.45 29.68
N PRO A 96 11.39 12.41 28.50
CA PRO A 96 10.00 12.83 28.35
C PRO A 96 9.10 12.06 29.32
N SER A 97 8.22 12.79 30.02
CA SER A 97 7.24 12.22 30.95
C SER A 97 5.84 12.68 30.53
N PRO A 98 4.95 11.77 30.08
CA PRO A 98 5.08 10.31 30.17
C PRO A 98 6.02 9.70 29.11
N ALA A 99 6.59 8.54 29.41
CA ALA A 99 7.40 7.79 28.45
C ALA A 99 6.52 7.30 27.29
N CYS A 100 6.93 7.56 26.04
CA CYS A 100 6.20 7.12 24.87
C CYS A 100 6.27 5.60 24.66
N LYS A 101 5.13 5.02 24.30
CA LYS A 101 4.96 3.59 24.10
C LYS A 101 4.86 3.27 22.62
N ARG A 102 5.41 2.13 22.23
CA ARG A 102 5.26 1.56 20.88
C ARG A 102 3.90 0.89 20.79
N TRP A 103 3.16 1.19 19.74
CA TRP A 103 1.87 0.60 19.41
C TRP A 103 1.96 -0.11 18.07
N GLU A 104 1.40 -1.33 17.99
CA GLU A 104 1.30 -2.10 16.75
C GLU A 104 -0.16 -2.22 16.34
N LEU A 105 -0.43 -1.83 15.10
CA LEU A 105 -1.74 -1.84 14.46
C LEU A 105 -1.74 -2.96 13.42
N LEU A 106 -2.48 -4.02 13.69
CA LEU A 106 -2.70 -5.12 12.74
C LEU A 106 -3.95 -4.82 11.92
N CYS A 107 -3.85 -4.86 10.59
CA CYS A 107 -5.01 -4.92 9.71
C CYS A 107 -5.68 -6.29 9.87
N ALA A 108 -6.60 -6.41 10.85
CA ALA A 108 -7.00 -7.71 11.37
C ALA A 108 -7.98 -8.46 10.44
N SER A 109 -8.77 -7.74 9.65
CA SER A 109 -9.69 -8.36 8.70
C SER A 109 -10.07 -7.41 7.56
N GLY A 110 -10.65 -7.96 6.49
CA GLY A 110 -11.20 -7.20 5.38
C GLY A 110 -12.52 -7.78 4.87
N SER A 111 -13.00 -7.22 3.77
CA SER A 111 -14.12 -7.71 2.97
C SER A 111 -13.64 -8.13 1.58
N VAL A 112 -14.36 -9.01 0.89
CA VAL A 112 -14.03 -9.39 -0.49
C VAL A 112 -14.16 -8.17 -1.39
N ASN A 113 -13.10 -7.85 -2.13
CA ASN A 113 -13.04 -6.70 -3.02
C ASN A 113 -13.44 -7.08 -4.44
N THR A 114 -12.76 -8.07 -5.03
CA THR A 114 -13.03 -8.53 -6.39
C THR A 114 -13.01 -10.04 -6.50
N LEU A 115 -13.67 -10.55 -7.54
CA LEU A 115 -13.59 -11.94 -7.98
C LEU A 115 -12.96 -11.98 -9.37
N LEU A 116 -11.98 -12.84 -9.55
CA LEU A 116 -11.30 -13.04 -10.83
C LEU A 116 -11.62 -14.43 -11.35
N LEU A 117 -12.25 -14.50 -12.52
CA LEU A 117 -12.42 -15.75 -13.25
C LEU A 117 -11.07 -16.15 -13.85
N THR A 118 -10.54 -17.30 -13.47
CA THR A 118 -9.24 -17.82 -13.94
C THR A 118 -9.38 -18.93 -14.98
N GLY A 119 -10.56 -19.55 -15.06
CA GLY A 119 -10.90 -20.52 -16.09
C GLY A 119 -12.40 -20.55 -16.30
N ALA A 120 -12.86 -20.35 -17.53
CA ALA A 120 -14.29 -20.23 -17.85
C ALA A 120 -15.06 -21.55 -17.70
N GLY A 121 -14.38 -22.69 -17.75
CA GLY A 121 -15.02 -24.01 -17.76
C GLY A 121 -15.95 -24.22 -18.96
N SER A 122 -16.73 -25.29 -18.94
CA SER A 122 -17.68 -25.63 -20.01
C SER A 122 -18.82 -26.51 -19.50
N GLY A 123 -19.89 -26.65 -20.28
CA GLY A 123 -21.02 -27.54 -19.96
C GLY A 123 -21.98 -27.01 -18.89
N TYR A 124 -21.94 -25.71 -18.61
CA TYR A 124 -22.90 -25.05 -17.73
C TYR A 124 -24.24 -24.81 -18.44
N ASN A 125 -25.35 -24.85 -17.71
CA ASN A 125 -26.67 -24.57 -18.26
C ASN A 125 -27.00 -23.07 -18.12
N PRO A 126 -27.21 -22.31 -19.21
CA PRO A 126 -27.53 -20.89 -19.12
C PRO A 126 -28.84 -20.58 -18.38
N LEU A 127 -29.79 -21.52 -18.36
CA LEU A 127 -31.06 -21.39 -17.65
C LEU A 127 -30.97 -21.76 -16.16
N SER A 128 -29.87 -22.38 -15.74
CA SER A 128 -29.60 -22.73 -14.34
C SER A 128 -28.12 -22.48 -14.05
N PRO A 129 -27.72 -21.21 -13.82
CA PRO A 129 -26.35 -20.86 -13.51
C PRO A 129 -25.82 -21.61 -12.27
N PRO A 130 -24.51 -21.95 -12.23
CA PRO A 130 -23.96 -22.70 -11.12
C PRO A 130 -23.96 -21.88 -9.83
N LEU A 131 -24.05 -22.59 -8.69
CA LEU A 131 -23.83 -21.98 -7.39
C LEU A 131 -22.37 -21.56 -7.25
N VAL A 132 -22.13 -20.31 -6.85
CA VAL A 132 -20.81 -19.80 -6.47
C VAL A 132 -20.74 -19.70 -4.96
N THR A 133 -19.81 -20.45 -4.36
CA THR A 133 -19.58 -20.45 -2.91
C THR A 133 -18.26 -19.76 -2.61
N ILE A 134 -18.31 -18.75 -1.75
CA ILE A 134 -17.13 -18.09 -1.19
C ILE A 134 -17.00 -18.56 0.25
N GLY A 135 -15.90 -19.23 0.57
CA GLY A 135 -15.70 -19.85 1.88
C GLY A 135 -14.24 -19.89 2.33
N GLY A 136 -14.03 -20.18 3.61
CA GLY A 136 -12.72 -20.08 4.23
C GLY A 136 -12.33 -18.64 4.54
N GLY A 137 -11.04 -18.40 4.83
CA GLY A 137 -10.53 -17.05 5.12
C GLY A 137 -11.02 -16.41 6.43
N GLY A 138 -11.77 -17.13 7.26
CA GLY A 138 -12.25 -16.67 8.57
C GLY A 138 -13.46 -15.73 8.56
N GLY A 139 -13.84 -15.19 7.41
CA GLY A 139 -14.95 -14.25 7.26
C GLY A 139 -16.31 -14.90 6.96
N VAL A 140 -17.35 -14.06 6.90
CA VAL A 140 -18.75 -14.49 6.66
C VAL A 140 -19.48 -13.53 5.72
N GLY A 141 -20.56 -14.03 5.09
CA GLY A 141 -21.53 -13.20 4.38
C GLY A 141 -21.11 -12.72 2.99
N ALA A 142 -20.01 -13.23 2.44
CA ALA A 142 -19.66 -12.99 1.03
C ALA A 142 -20.51 -13.88 0.12
N THR A 143 -21.15 -13.30 -0.89
CA THR A 143 -21.98 -14.02 -1.87
C THR A 143 -21.73 -13.52 -3.28
N ALA A 144 -21.90 -14.40 -4.26
CA ALA A 144 -21.68 -14.10 -5.66
C ALA A 144 -22.59 -14.92 -6.57
N SER A 145 -22.71 -14.49 -7.82
CA SER A 145 -23.35 -15.25 -8.89
C SER A 145 -22.43 -15.40 -10.09
N ALA A 146 -22.65 -16.45 -10.87
CA ALA A 146 -21.98 -16.66 -12.14
C ALA A 146 -22.89 -16.28 -13.31
N GLN A 147 -22.29 -15.72 -14.35
CA GLN A 147 -22.94 -15.50 -15.65
C GLN A 147 -22.49 -16.60 -16.60
N VAL A 148 -23.45 -17.26 -17.24
CA VAL A 148 -23.20 -18.33 -18.21
C VAL A 148 -23.50 -17.80 -19.61
N GLY A 149 -22.59 -18.04 -20.55
CA GLY A 149 -22.75 -17.62 -21.94
C GLY A 149 -23.97 -18.28 -22.60
N GLN A 150 -24.71 -17.48 -23.36
CA GLN A 150 -26.00 -17.87 -23.95
C GLN A 150 -25.88 -18.34 -25.41
N GLY A 151 -24.67 -18.61 -25.88
CA GLY A 151 -24.41 -19.01 -27.27
C GLY A 151 -24.31 -17.83 -28.22
N LEU A 152 -23.64 -16.77 -27.79
CA LEU A 152 -23.20 -15.68 -28.66
C LEU A 152 -22.05 -16.18 -29.54
N ILE A 153 -22.12 -15.97 -30.85
CA ILE A 153 -20.98 -16.23 -31.75
C ILE A 153 -19.85 -15.24 -31.43
N GLN A 154 -18.71 -15.76 -30.97
CA GLN A 154 -17.49 -14.99 -30.72
C GLN A 154 -16.57 -14.99 -31.94
N PHE A 155 -16.56 -16.08 -32.69
CA PHE A 155 -15.80 -16.23 -33.91
C PHE A 155 -16.54 -17.14 -34.89
N LEU A 156 -16.33 -16.94 -36.19
CA LEU A 156 -16.97 -17.73 -37.23
C LEU A 156 -15.94 -18.12 -38.29
N ALA A 157 -15.56 -19.39 -38.31
CA ALA A 157 -14.58 -19.92 -39.25
C ALA A 157 -15.24 -20.40 -40.54
N ILE A 158 -14.58 -20.22 -41.68
CA ILE A 158 -14.98 -20.83 -42.95
C ILE A 158 -14.40 -22.25 -42.98
N GLY A 159 -15.21 -23.26 -42.71
CA GLY A 159 -14.83 -24.66 -42.86
C GLY A 159 -14.87 -25.10 -44.32
N ASN A 160 -15.94 -24.72 -45.02
CA ASN A 160 -16.08 -24.86 -46.47
C ASN A 160 -16.66 -23.58 -47.05
N ALA A 161 -15.98 -22.96 -48.02
CA ALA A 161 -16.42 -21.72 -48.65
C ALA A 161 -17.67 -21.88 -49.56
N GLY A 162 -18.06 -23.12 -49.85
CA GLY A 162 -19.08 -23.47 -50.82
C GLY A 162 -18.70 -23.09 -52.25
N ALA A 163 -19.64 -23.25 -53.18
CA ALA A 163 -19.45 -22.91 -54.59
C ALA A 163 -20.77 -22.58 -55.30
N GLY A 164 -20.71 -21.65 -56.26
CA GLY A 164 -21.85 -21.24 -57.08
C GLY A 164 -22.70 -20.11 -56.48
N TYR A 165 -22.17 -19.38 -55.51
CA TYR A 165 -22.80 -18.16 -55.00
C TYR A 165 -22.70 -17.00 -56.01
N THR A 166 -23.51 -15.96 -55.84
CA THR A 166 -23.40 -14.73 -56.64
C THR A 166 -22.27 -13.85 -56.10
N ASP A 167 -21.36 -13.43 -56.99
CA ASP A 167 -20.26 -12.53 -56.62
C ASP A 167 -20.77 -11.16 -56.13
N GLY A 168 -20.20 -10.66 -55.04
CA GLY A 168 -20.61 -9.39 -54.45
C GLY A 168 -20.17 -9.22 -52.99
N ALA A 169 -20.47 -8.04 -52.45
CA ALA A 169 -20.35 -7.72 -51.03
C ALA A 169 -21.75 -7.54 -50.44
N TYR A 170 -22.07 -8.35 -49.45
CA TYR A 170 -23.38 -8.40 -48.80
C TYR A 170 -23.24 -7.98 -47.36
N VAL A 171 -24.17 -7.15 -46.88
CA VAL A 171 -24.15 -6.67 -45.51
C VAL A 171 -25.32 -7.22 -44.71
N ASN A 172 -25.09 -7.51 -43.42
CA ASN A 172 -26.10 -8.01 -42.49
C ASN A 172 -26.87 -9.25 -42.99
N VAL A 173 -26.17 -10.18 -43.66
CA VAL A 173 -26.78 -11.42 -44.15
C VAL A 173 -27.15 -12.31 -42.97
N PRO A 174 -28.41 -12.78 -42.84
CA PRO A 174 -28.77 -13.75 -41.82
C PRO A 174 -27.96 -15.04 -41.95
N LEU A 175 -27.50 -15.56 -40.82
CA LEU A 175 -26.91 -16.88 -40.72
C LEU A 175 -28.02 -17.90 -40.44
N ILE A 176 -28.10 -18.93 -41.29
CA ILE A 176 -29.05 -20.03 -41.19
C ILE A 176 -28.34 -21.32 -40.78
N GLY A 177 -29.09 -22.27 -40.23
CA GLY A 177 -28.55 -23.51 -39.66
C GLY A 177 -28.20 -23.39 -38.17
N GLY A 178 -27.69 -24.49 -37.59
CA GLY A 178 -27.38 -24.58 -36.17
C GLY A 178 -28.61 -24.56 -35.24
N SER A 179 -28.36 -24.47 -33.92
CA SER A 179 -29.39 -24.34 -32.89
C SER A 179 -29.75 -22.91 -32.51
N GLY A 180 -28.91 -21.94 -32.91
CA GLY A 180 -29.09 -20.54 -32.56
C GLY A 180 -30.00 -19.75 -33.48
N SER A 181 -30.12 -18.45 -33.20
CA SER A 181 -30.96 -17.54 -33.96
C SER A 181 -30.38 -16.11 -33.99
N ALA A 182 -30.86 -15.32 -34.96
CA ALA A 182 -30.55 -13.89 -35.11
C ALA A 182 -29.07 -13.54 -35.37
N GLY A 183 -28.20 -14.51 -35.65
CA GLY A 183 -26.84 -14.25 -36.11
C GLY A 183 -26.83 -13.61 -37.51
N THR A 184 -26.03 -12.57 -37.70
CA THR A 184 -25.85 -11.92 -39.01
C THR A 184 -24.37 -11.62 -39.27
N ALA A 185 -23.99 -11.62 -40.55
CA ALA A 185 -22.62 -11.33 -40.97
C ALA A 185 -22.56 -10.52 -42.27
N ASP A 186 -21.51 -9.72 -42.42
CA ASP A 186 -21.06 -9.18 -43.71
C ASP A 186 -20.26 -10.25 -44.46
N ILE A 187 -20.54 -10.42 -45.75
CA ILE A 187 -20.03 -11.53 -46.56
C ILE A 187 -19.52 -11.01 -47.89
N THR A 188 -18.29 -11.41 -48.26
CA THR A 188 -17.72 -11.13 -49.58
C THR A 188 -17.55 -12.42 -50.37
N ILE A 189 -18.05 -12.41 -51.60
CA ILE A 189 -18.06 -13.54 -52.52
C ILE A 189 -17.32 -13.15 -53.78
N VAL A 190 -16.31 -13.95 -54.15
CA VAL A 190 -15.47 -13.74 -55.33
C VAL A 190 -15.24 -15.07 -56.02
N GLY A 191 -15.52 -15.16 -57.32
CA GLY A 191 -15.38 -16.41 -58.07
C GLY A 191 -16.38 -17.49 -57.63
N GLY A 192 -17.53 -17.08 -57.10
CA GLY A 192 -18.62 -17.95 -56.65
C GLY A 192 -18.38 -18.65 -55.31
N ILE A 193 -17.35 -18.26 -54.55
CA ILE A 193 -17.01 -18.82 -53.23
C ILE A 193 -16.95 -17.73 -52.15
N ILE A 194 -17.25 -18.07 -50.90
CA ILE A 194 -17.14 -17.14 -49.77
C ILE A 194 -15.66 -16.91 -49.45
N THR A 195 -15.22 -15.65 -49.47
CA THR A 195 -13.81 -15.26 -49.22
C THR A 195 -13.62 -14.50 -47.91
N ILE A 196 -14.64 -13.76 -47.47
CA ILE A 196 -14.62 -12.99 -46.22
C ILE A 196 -15.96 -13.19 -45.52
N ILE A 197 -15.90 -13.35 -44.20
CA ILE A 197 -17.04 -13.28 -43.31
C ILE A 197 -16.69 -12.45 -42.08
N ALA A 198 -17.55 -11.52 -41.71
CA ALA A 198 -17.43 -10.70 -40.51
C ALA A 198 -18.76 -10.68 -39.76
N VAL A 199 -18.79 -11.17 -38.52
CA VAL A 199 -20.03 -11.23 -37.72
C VAL A 199 -20.42 -9.82 -37.29
N ASN A 200 -21.67 -9.42 -37.52
CA ASN A 200 -22.23 -8.14 -37.10
C ASN A 200 -23.10 -8.29 -35.86
N ASN A 201 -23.96 -9.31 -35.86
CA ASN A 201 -24.75 -9.71 -34.71
C ASN A 201 -24.38 -11.15 -34.36
N ALA A 202 -23.91 -11.36 -33.13
CA ALA A 202 -23.54 -12.66 -32.62
C ALA A 202 -24.73 -13.63 -32.49
N GLY A 203 -25.96 -13.10 -32.43
CA GLY A 203 -27.17 -13.87 -32.18
C GLY A 203 -27.13 -14.58 -30.82
N THR A 204 -27.99 -15.58 -30.61
CA THR A 204 -28.07 -16.34 -29.35
C THR A 204 -28.36 -17.82 -29.60
N GLY A 205 -27.99 -18.69 -28.66
CA GLY A 205 -28.29 -20.12 -28.71
C GLY A 205 -27.41 -20.96 -29.63
N TYR A 206 -26.35 -20.38 -30.21
CA TYR A 206 -25.41 -21.11 -31.05
C TYR A 206 -24.45 -21.95 -30.21
N GLN A 207 -24.09 -23.13 -30.69
CA GLN A 207 -23.13 -24.04 -30.05
C GLN A 207 -21.92 -24.27 -30.97
N ASP A 208 -20.77 -24.62 -30.40
CA ASP A 208 -19.55 -24.92 -31.18
C ASP A 208 -19.71 -26.08 -32.18
N THR A 209 -20.71 -26.94 -31.96
CA THR A 209 -21.06 -28.05 -32.86
C THR A 209 -21.98 -27.65 -34.01
N ASP A 210 -22.47 -26.41 -34.03
CA ASP A 210 -23.34 -25.94 -35.09
C ASP A 210 -22.59 -25.82 -36.42
N VAL A 211 -23.33 -25.97 -37.51
CA VAL A 211 -22.87 -25.66 -38.86
C VAL A 211 -23.82 -24.64 -39.44
N LEU A 212 -23.29 -23.45 -39.72
CA LEU A 212 -24.04 -22.32 -40.24
C LEU A 212 -23.76 -22.12 -41.74
N ALA A 213 -24.64 -21.41 -42.41
CA ALA A 213 -24.49 -20.96 -43.79
C ALA A 213 -25.14 -19.57 -43.95
N PRO A 214 -24.77 -18.77 -44.96
CA PRO A 214 -25.50 -17.56 -45.29
C PRO A 214 -26.88 -17.85 -45.86
N ASP A 215 -27.84 -16.98 -45.58
CA ASP A 215 -29.16 -17.04 -46.22
C ASP A 215 -29.04 -16.86 -47.74
N THR A 216 -29.40 -17.91 -48.47
CA THR A 216 -29.37 -17.96 -49.95
C THR A 216 -30.28 -16.94 -50.63
N ALA A 217 -31.26 -16.37 -49.91
CA ALA A 217 -32.07 -15.27 -50.44
C ALA A 217 -31.24 -14.01 -50.72
N PHE A 218 -30.11 -13.84 -50.02
CA PHE A 218 -29.21 -12.70 -50.19
C PHE A 218 -28.05 -13.02 -51.13
N VAL A 219 -27.39 -14.17 -50.93
CA VAL A 219 -26.13 -14.51 -51.60
C VAL A 219 -26.30 -15.37 -52.86
N GLY A 220 -27.54 -15.67 -53.25
CA GLY A 220 -27.87 -16.58 -54.34
C GLY A 220 -27.92 -18.05 -53.91
N VAL A 221 -28.40 -18.91 -54.81
CA VAL A 221 -28.56 -20.35 -54.57
C VAL A 221 -27.27 -21.08 -55.00
N PRO A 222 -26.48 -21.62 -54.08
CA PRO A 222 -25.22 -22.27 -54.41
C PRO A 222 -25.44 -23.67 -55.00
N GLY A 223 -24.48 -24.14 -55.80
CA GLY A 223 -24.38 -25.55 -56.19
C GLY A 223 -23.77 -26.42 -55.09
N THR A 224 -22.97 -25.83 -54.20
CA THR A 224 -22.43 -26.48 -52.99
C THR A 224 -22.52 -25.51 -51.82
N PRO A 225 -23.33 -25.79 -50.79
CA PRO A 225 -23.46 -24.91 -49.62
C PRO A 225 -22.15 -24.75 -48.85
N ALA A 226 -21.91 -23.56 -48.33
CA ALA A 226 -20.83 -23.28 -47.39
C ALA A 226 -21.11 -23.93 -46.02
N GLN A 227 -20.02 -24.19 -45.29
CA GLN A 227 -20.04 -24.63 -43.90
C GLN A 227 -19.24 -23.63 -43.07
N LEU A 228 -19.94 -22.93 -42.19
CA LEU A 228 -19.38 -21.94 -41.27
C LEU A 228 -19.44 -22.52 -39.86
N ASN A 229 -18.30 -22.59 -39.20
CA ASN A 229 -18.14 -23.24 -37.90
C ASN A 229 -18.01 -22.15 -36.82
N PRO A 230 -19.03 -21.91 -35.99
CA PRO A 230 -18.96 -20.92 -34.94
C PRO A 230 -18.11 -21.40 -33.76
N THR A 231 -17.47 -20.45 -33.09
CA THR A 231 -17.01 -20.59 -31.70
C THR A 231 -17.86 -19.67 -30.85
N THR A 232 -18.48 -20.21 -29.82
CA THR A 232 -19.50 -19.51 -29.03
C THR A 232 -19.12 -19.46 -27.55
N ASP A 233 -19.86 -18.66 -26.78
CA ASP A 233 -19.73 -18.66 -25.31
C ASP A 233 -20.65 -19.68 -24.63
N TYR A 234 -21.37 -20.52 -25.39
CA TYR A 234 -22.44 -21.37 -24.87
C TYR A 234 -21.95 -22.29 -23.76
N GLY A 235 -22.58 -22.19 -22.59
CA GLY A 235 -22.29 -23.05 -21.46
C GLY A 235 -20.90 -22.86 -20.85
N THR A 236 -20.22 -21.74 -21.15
CA THR A 236 -19.01 -21.28 -20.46
C THR A 236 -19.37 -20.19 -19.44
N ILE A 237 -18.58 -20.04 -18.38
CA ILE A 237 -18.73 -18.90 -17.45
C ILE A 237 -18.10 -17.68 -18.09
N THR A 238 -18.89 -16.63 -18.33
CA THR A 238 -18.45 -15.39 -18.96
C THR A 238 -18.11 -14.29 -17.95
N GLY A 239 -18.55 -14.45 -16.71
CA GLY A 239 -18.25 -13.52 -15.63
C GLY A 239 -18.75 -13.97 -14.27
N LEU A 240 -18.24 -13.29 -13.24
CA LEU A 240 -18.69 -13.44 -11.86
C LEU A 240 -19.11 -12.07 -11.34
N THR A 241 -20.22 -12.04 -10.61
CA THR A 241 -20.72 -10.83 -9.95
C THR A 241 -20.65 -11.02 -8.45
N LEU A 242 -19.83 -10.21 -7.78
CA LEU A 242 -19.85 -10.11 -6.33
C LEU A 242 -21.14 -9.39 -5.91
N ILE A 243 -21.97 -10.05 -5.09
CA ILE A 243 -23.27 -9.52 -4.65
C ILE A 243 -23.11 -8.87 -3.28
N THR A 244 -22.49 -9.59 -2.34
CA THR A 244 -22.12 -9.06 -1.03
C THR A 244 -20.65 -9.35 -0.77
N ALA A 245 -19.92 -8.33 -0.32
CA ALA A 245 -18.50 -8.44 -0.01
C ALA A 245 -18.21 -9.26 1.27
N GLY A 246 -19.21 -9.40 2.15
CA GLY A 246 -19.04 -9.98 3.48
C GLY A 246 -18.10 -9.15 4.37
N SER A 247 -17.70 -9.72 5.51
CA SER A 247 -16.78 -9.08 6.45
C SER A 247 -16.03 -10.11 7.29
N GLY A 248 -14.97 -9.65 7.96
CA GLY A 248 -14.21 -10.46 8.93
C GLY A 248 -13.21 -11.43 8.30
N PHE A 249 -12.88 -11.29 7.02
CA PHE A 249 -11.90 -12.16 6.37
C PHE A 249 -10.48 -11.80 6.85
N THR A 250 -9.81 -12.74 7.50
CA THR A 250 -8.41 -12.61 7.99
C THR A 250 -7.40 -13.20 7.00
N ALA A 251 -7.88 -13.94 6.00
CA ALA A 251 -7.11 -14.43 4.87
C ALA A 251 -8.01 -14.47 3.62
N VAL A 252 -7.41 -14.54 2.44
CA VAL A 252 -8.15 -14.59 1.17
C VAL A 252 -9.04 -15.84 1.13
N PRO A 253 -10.37 -15.71 0.93
CA PRO A 253 -11.27 -16.86 0.86
C PRO A 253 -11.12 -17.63 -0.46
N ALA A 254 -11.47 -18.91 -0.43
CA ALA A 254 -11.57 -19.74 -1.62
C ALA A 254 -12.91 -19.48 -2.33
N VAL A 255 -12.85 -19.43 -3.66
CA VAL A 255 -14.03 -19.31 -4.53
C VAL A 255 -14.25 -20.65 -5.23
N VAL A 256 -15.39 -21.28 -4.98
CA VAL A 256 -15.76 -22.57 -5.58
C VAL A 256 -16.99 -22.37 -6.44
N ILE A 257 -16.87 -22.70 -7.72
CA ILE A 257 -17.99 -22.75 -8.66
C ILE A 257 -18.46 -24.21 -8.71
N ALA A 258 -19.76 -24.44 -8.55
CA ALA A 258 -20.32 -25.78 -8.61
C ALA A 258 -19.92 -26.49 -9.92
N PRO A 259 -19.62 -27.81 -9.86
CA PRO A 259 -19.18 -28.54 -11.04
C PRO A 259 -20.28 -28.62 -12.10
N SER A 260 -19.87 -28.72 -13.35
CA SER A 260 -20.73 -29.00 -14.50
C SER A 260 -20.48 -30.43 -15.02
N ALA A 261 -21.20 -30.84 -16.07
CA ALA A 261 -20.90 -32.06 -16.80
C ALA A 261 -19.62 -31.95 -17.66
N GLY A 262 -19.11 -30.73 -17.87
CA GLY A 262 -17.90 -30.43 -18.64
C GLY A 262 -16.71 -30.13 -17.75
N VAL A 263 -15.90 -29.15 -18.15
CA VAL A 263 -14.76 -28.68 -17.36
C VAL A 263 -15.27 -27.70 -16.30
N THR A 264 -14.90 -27.92 -15.04
CA THR A 264 -15.27 -27.01 -13.95
C THR A 264 -14.50 -25.70 -14.07
N ALA A 265 -15.22 -24.58 -13.98
CA ALA A 265 -14.67 -23.24 -13.96
C ALA A 265 -13.88 -22.97 -12.67
N THR A 266 -12.87 -22.10 -12.75
CA THR A 266 -12.02 -21.74 -11.61
C THR A 266 -12.00 -20.23 -11.42
N ALA A 267 -11.89 -19.79 -10.16
CA ALA A 267 -11.85 -18.38 -9.81
C ALA A 267 -11.04 -18.13 -8.53
N SER A 268 -10.64 -16.88 -8.32
CA SER A 268 -10.01 -16.40 -7.09
C SER A 268 -10.69 -15.14 -6.57
N ALA A 269 -10.44 -14.79 -5.31
CA ALA A 269 -10.90 -13.56 -4.69
C ALA A 269 -9.72 -12.66 -4.30
N THR A 270 -9.98 -11.37 -4.12
CA THR A 270 -9.10 -10.44 -3.44
C THR A 270 -9.81 -9.82 -2.24
N LEU A 271 -9.05 -9.36 -1.24
CA LEU A 271 -9.59 -8.61 -0.11
C LEU A 271 -9.39 -7.11 -0.32
N THR A 272 -10.21 -6.32 0.38
CA THR A 272 -10.05 -4.87 0.47
C THR A 272 -8.97 -4.57 1.49
N ASP A 273 -8.05 -3.67 1.15
CA ASP A 273 -7.05 -3.15 2.09
C ASP A 273 -7.71 -2.38 3.22
N CYS A 274 -7.09 -2.36 4.39
CA CYS A 274 -7.58 -1.56 5.51
C CYS A 274 -7.45 -0.06 5.21
N PRO A 275 -8.31 0.78 5.81
CA PRO A 275 -8.25 2.24 5.64
C PRO A 275 -6.85 2.77 5.95
N SER A 276 -6.38 3.69 5.11
CA SER A 276 -5.02 4.22 5.21
C SER A 276 -4.93 5.59 5.87
N GLN A 277 -6.00 6.07 6.52
CA GLN A 277 -6.00 7.32 7.28
C GLN A 277 -6.26 7.07 8.76
N PHE A 278 -5.29 7.44 9.60
CA PHE A 278 -5.44 7.43 11.05
C PHE A 278 -5.30 8.85 11.59
N GLY A 279 -6.12 9.17 12.59
CA GLY A 279 -5.92 10.37 13.39
C GLY A 279 -4.78 10.13 14.37
N MET A 280 -3.57 10.56 14.02
CA MET A 280 -2.47 10.58 14.98
C MET A 280 -2.73 11.67 16.02
N LYS A 281 -2.78 11.32 17.31
CA LYS A 281 -2.71 12.29 18.40
C LYS A 281 -1.37 12.13 19.10
N CYS A 282 -0.44 13.04 18.84
CA CYS A 282 0.19 13.91 19.86
C CYS A 282 1.20 14.90 19.22
N PRO A 283 1.22 16.20 19.60
CA PRO A 283 0.14 17.00 20.15
C PRO A 283 -0.42 17.95 19.06
N ASN A 284 -1.67 17.73 18.65
CA ASN A 284 -2.51 18.69 17.92
C ASN A 284 -2.19 19.01 16.44
N VAL A 285 -1.55 18.13 15.68
CA VAL A 285 -1.64 18.21 14.21
C VAL A 285 -2.75 17.27 13.73
N VAL A 286 -3.94 17.83 13.51
CA VAL A 286 -5.10 17.12 12.95
C VAL A 286 -4.99 17.01 11.42
N THR A 287 -3.81 16.67 10.91
CA THR A 287 -3.67 16.28 9.51
C THR A 287 -3.59 14.77 9.48
N ALA A 288 -4.64 14.14 8.96
CA ALA A 288 -4.63 12.71 8.67
C ALA A 288 -3.37 12.40 7.85
N VAL A 289 -2.44 11.64 8.44
CA VAL A 289 -1.33 11.09 7.67
C VAL A 289 -1.92 9.96 6.83
N GLN A 290 -1.79 10.08 5.51
CA GLN A 290 -2.14 9.00 4.60
C GLN A 290 -1.00 8.00 4.59
N TYR A 291 -1.29 6.77 4.98
CA TYR A 291 -0.42 5.63 4.75
C TYR A 291 -0.73 5.04 3.36
N ALA A 292 0.16 4.19 2.87
CA ALA A 292 -0.19 3.27 1.80
C ALA A 292 -1.34 2.34 2.28
N PRO A 293 -2.17 1.82 1.36
CA PRO A 293 -3.14 0.78 1.69
C PRO A 293 -2.45 -0.39 2.41
N VAL A 294 -3.04 -0.88 3.51
CA VAL A 294 -2.46 -1.94 4.34
C VAL A 294 -3.19 -3.23 4.05
N ALA A 295 -2.47 -4.25 3.58
CA ALA A 295 -3.07 -5.53 3.29
C ALA A 295 -3.52 -6.22 4.58
N VAL A 296 -4.55 -7.07 4.47
CA VAL A 296 -5.03 -7.88 5.60
C VAL A 296 -3.90 -8.80 6.08
N GLY A 297 -3.61 -8.73 7.39
CA GLY A 297 -2.52 -9.45 8.03
C GLY A 297 -1.24 -8.63 8.25
N ASP A 298 -1.10 -7.48 7.60
CA ASP A 298 0.07 -6.61 7.76
C ASP A 298 -0.03 -5.73 9.02
N LEU A 299 1.13 -5.34 9.53
CA LEU A 299 1.32 -4.57 10.76
C LEU A 299 1.93 -3.20 10.46
N ILE A 300 1.42 -2.17 11.14
CA ILE A 300 2.06 -0.85 11.24
C ILE A 300 2.53 -0.63 12.69
N ALA A 301 3.75 -0.13 12.87
CA ALA A 301 4.23 0.31 14.19
C ALA A 301 4.19 1.83 14.31
N LEU A 302 3.73 2.34 15.45
CA LEU A 302 3.60 3.76 15.77
C LEU A 302 4.15 4.06 17.17
N CYS A 303 4.59 5.29 17.38
CA CYS A 303 5.00 5.79 18.67
C CYS A 303 4.03 6.85 19.18
N ALA A 304 3.43 6.61 20.34
CA ALA A 304 2.48 7.53 20.95
C ALA A 304 2.44 7.37 22.47
N GLU A 305 2.15 8.47 23.16
CA GLU A 305 1.90 8.48 24.61
C GLU A 305 0.68 7.61 24.98
N ASN A 306 -0.37 7.66 24.15
CA ASN A 306 -1.63 6.96 24.34
C ASN A 306 -1.94 6.03 23.17
N ALA A 307 -2.81 5.04 23.40
CA ALA A 307 -3.28 4.14 22.35
C ALA A 307 -3.89 4.93 21.17
N PRO A 308 -3.45 4.69 19.94
CA PRO A 308 -4.03 5.35 18.77
C PRO A 308 -5.50 4.94 18.59
N VAL A 309 -6.33 5.90 18.18
CA VAL A 309 -7.73 5.64 17.82
C VAL A 309 -7.77 5.16 16.38
N ALA A 310 -7.67 3.85 16.19
CA ALA A 310 -7.76 3.23 14.87
C ALA A 310 -9.22 2.85 14.55
N PRO A 311 -9.74 3.16 13.35
CA PRO A 311 -11.05 2.67 12.94
C PRO A 311 -11.00 1.14 12.76
N ALA A 312 -12.15 0.48 12.88
CA ALA A 312 -12.25 -0.91 12.45
C ALA A 312 -11.79 -1.03 10.99
N PRO A 313 -11.03 -2.08 10.63
CA PRO A 313 -10.85 -3.34 11.36
C PRO A 313 -9.48 -3.49 12.03
N TYR A 314 -8.79 -2.41 12.38
CA TYR A 314 -7.50 -2.51 13.05
C TYR A 314 -7.62 -2.99 14.50
N THR A 315 -6.66 -3.80 14.94
CA THR A 315 -6.43 -4.08 16.36
C THR A 315 -5.16 -3.39 16.82
N VAL A 316 -5.21 -2.73 17.98
CA VAL A 316 -4.12 -1.94 18.54
C VAL A 316 -3.52 -2.67 19.74
N THR A 317 -2.20 -2.87 19.74
CA THR A 317 -1.48 -3.56 20.83
C THR A 317 -0.27 -2.74 21.28
N GLU A 318 0.04 -2.75 22.57
CA GLU A 318 1.23 -2.11 23.13
C GLU A 318 2.43 -3.07 23.01
N SER A 319 3.52 -2.64 22.37
CA SER A 319 4.71 -3.45 22.08
C SER A 319 5.99 -2.94 22.76
N GLY A 320 5.85 -2.23 23.89
CA GLY A 320 6.99 -1.80 24.72
C GLY A 320 7.47 -0.37 24.45
N ASN A 321 8.78 -0.14 24.56
CA ASN A 321 9.37 1.21 24.47
C ASN A 321 9.54 1.64 23.01
N CYS A 322 9.43 2.96 22.77
CA CYS A 322 9.63 3.61 21.47
C CYS A 322 11.09 3.67 20.97
N LEU A 323 11.89 2.64 21.22
CA LEU A 323 13.21 2.54 20.62
C LEU A 323 13.06 2.27 19.12
N CYS A 324 13.66 3.15 18.31
CA CYS A 324 13.59 3.09 16.86
C CYS A 324 14.37 1.86 16.35
N ASP A 325 13.65 0.81 15.91
CA ASP A 325 14.24 -0.19 15.03
C ASP A 325 14.40 0.43 13.64
N CYS A 326 15.62 0.85 13.34
CA CYS A 326 15.97 1.61 12.15
C CYS A 326 16.37 0.66 11.02
N THR A 327 15.88 0.89 9.80
CA THR A 327 16.21 0.07 8.62
C THR A 327 16.77 0.95 7.52
N THR A 328 17.87 0.53 6.87
CA THR A 328 18.40 1.28 5.73
C THR A 328 17.52 1.04 4.51
N VAL A 329 17.08 2.11 3.85
CA VAL A 329 16.26 2.06 2.64
C VAL A 329 17.05 2.66 1.51
N GLN A 330 17.11 1.93 0.39
CA GLN A 330 17.68 2.39 -0.86
C GLN A 330 16.57 2.51 -1.91
N VAL A 331 16.39 3.70 -2.46
CA VAL A 331 15.46 3.97 -3.56
C VAL A 331 16.27 4.28 -4.83
N SER A 332 16.01 3.55 -5.91
CA SER A 332 16.62 3.79 -7.22
C SER A 332 15.54 3.93 -8.30
N VAL A 333 15.79 4.75 -9.32
CA VAL A 333 14.83 5.03 -10.42
C VAL A 333 15.50 4.65 -11.74
N VAL A 334 14.80 3.92 -12.60
CA VAL A 334 15.33 3.43 -13.91
C VAL A 334 14.88 4.33 -15.08
N GLY A 335 13.89 5.19 -14.85
CA GLY A 335 13.43 6.24 -15.77
C GLY A 335 12.37 7.11 -15.10
N GLY A 336 12.31 8.41 -15.40
CA GLY A 336 11.41 9.38 -14.73
C GLY A 336 12.02 10.05 -13.49
N THR A 337 11.20 10.78 -12.73
CA THR A 337 11.60 11.47 -11.48
C THR A 337 10.66 11.09 -10.34
N VAL A 338 11.19 10.98 -9.12
CA VAL A 338 10.42 10.68 -7.90
C VAL A 338 10.82 11.62 -6.79
N ASP A 339 9.84 12.15 -6.04
CA ASP A 339 10.10 12.84 -4.77
C ASP A 339 10.06 11.81 -3.64
N VAL A 340 11.10 11.73 -2.82
CA VAL A 340 11.10 10.87 -1.62
C VAL A 340 11.04 11.73 -0.39
N ILE A 341 10.08 11.42 0.47
CA ILE A 341 9.96 11.99 1.81
C ILE A 341 10.21 10.86 2.80
N TRP A 342 11.03 11.09 3.81
CA TRP A 342 11.33 10.09 4.83
C TRP A 342 11.50 10.76 6.18
N GLN A 343 11.35 10.01 7.25
CA GLN A 343 11.80 10.45 8.57
C GLN A 343 13.18 9.84 8.84
N ASP A 344 14.17 10.71 9.04
CA ASP A 344 15.56 10.29 9.30
C ASP A 344 15.66 9.63 10.68
N CYS A 345 16.25 8.44 10.75
CA CYS A 345 16.38 7.71 12.02
C CYS A 345 17.25 8.40 13.09
N ILE A 346 18.26 9.17 12.67
CA ILE A 346 19.28 9.76 13.54
C ILE A 346 18.85 11.15 13.97
N LYS A 347 18.32 11.93 13.03
CA LYS A 347 17.91 13.32 13.25
C LYS A 347 16.44 13.44 13.62
N LYS A 348 15.63 12.43 13.30
CA LYS A 348 14.18 12.33 13.52
C LYS A 348 13.36 13.46 12.89
N GLU A 349 14.00 14.24 12.02
CA GLU A 349 13.41 15.24 11.15
C GLU A 349 12.83 14.58 9.90
N MET A 350 11.84 15.22 9.30
CA MET A 350 11.44 14.90 7.93
C MET A 350 12.56 15.29 6.97
N GLY A 351 13.14 14.29 6.31
CA GLY A 351 13.95 14.44 5.11
C GLY A 351 13.07 14.52 3.86
N GLY A 352 13.46 15.39 2.92
CA GLY A 352 12.78 15.59 1.65
C GLY A 352 11.68 16.67 1.66
N PRO A 353 10.94 16.84 0.54
CA PRO A 353 10.98 16.01 -0.67
C PRO A 353 12.32 16.12 -1.38
N THR A 354 13.01 14.98 -1.53
CA THR A 354 14.26 14.89 -2.28
C THR A 354 13.99 14.27 -3.62
N LYS A 355 14.29 15.01 -4.69
CA LYS A 355 14.15 14.54 -6.06
C LYS A 355 15.22 13.51 -6.39
N ILE A 356 14.77 12.32 -6.78
CA ILE A 356 15.60 11.25 -7.30
C ILE A 356 15.47 11.20 -8.82
N PHE A 357 16.61 11.21 -9.51
CA PHE A 357 16.74 11.08 -10.96
C PHE A 357 17.23 9.68 -11.34
N PRO A 358 17.13 9.27 -12.62
CA PRO A 358 17.69 8.02 -13.09
C PRO A 358 19.19 7.92 -12.76
N ASP A 359 19.64 6.73 -12.39
CA ASP A 359 21.02 6.42 -12.00
C ASP A 359 21.55 7.12 -10.73
N SER A 360 20.67 7.73 -9.93
CA SER A 360 21.04 8.45 -8.70
C SER A 360 20.36 7.85 -7.46
N PRO A 361 20.81 6.70 -6.92
CA PRO A 361 20.13 6.07 -5.78
C PRO A 361 20.19 6.95 -4.52
N LEU A 362 19.09 7.02 -3.79
CA LEU A 362 19.03 7.64 -2.46
C LEU A 362 19.06 6.55 -1.38
N ASN A 363 20.04 6.63 -0.50
CA ASN A 363 20.11 5.80 0.71
C ASN A 363 19.76 6.66 1.92
N PHE A 364 18.82 6.21 2.73
CA PHE A 364 18.49 6.84 4.01
C PHE A 364 18.11 5.78 5.04
N CYS A 365 18.41 6.05 6.32
CA CYS A 365 17.93 5.20 7.40
C CYS A 365 16.56 5.75 7.82
N ALA A 366 15.52 4.93 7.73
CA ALA A 366 14.14 5.28 8.07
C ALA A 366 13.53 4.28 9.07
N VAL A 367 12.62 4.78 9.90
CA VAL A 367 11.97 4.01 10.95
C VAL A 367 10.85 3.20 10.33
N ASN A 368 10.99 1.87 10.29
CA ASN A 368 9.91 0.92 9.99
C ASN A 368 8.86 1.37 8.93
N GLY A 369 9.32 1.79 7.75
CA GLY A 369 8.42 2.25 6.66
C GLY A 369 8.02 3.72 6.71
N SER A 370 8.67 4.56 7.52
CA SER A 370 8.47 6.02 7.63
C SER A 370 9.01 6.79 6.43
N TRP A 371 8.72 6.32 5.22
CA TRP A 371 9.11 6.96 3.98
C TRP A 371 8.07 6.71 2.90
N GLU A 372 7.92 7.67 2.00
CA GLU A 372 6.96 7.62 0.91
C GLU A 372 7.54 8.22 -0.37
N LEU A 373 7.00 7.75 -1.50
CA LEU A 373 7.29 8.27 -2.83
C LEU A 373 6.13 9.17 -3.25
N GLN A 374 6.41 10.44 -3.53
CA GLN A 374 5.48 11.39 -4.11
C GLN A 374 5.84 11.68 -5.57
N ASN A 375 4.83 12.07 -6.35
CA ASN A 375 4.98 12.51 -7.75
C ASN A 375 5.75 11.52 -8.64
N ASN A 376 5.54 10.22 -8.44
CA ASN A 376 6.27 9.18 -9.18
C ASN A 376 5.84 9.14 -10.65
N THR A 377 6.72 9.57 -11.55
CA THR A 377 6.54 9.52 -13.02
C THR A 377 7.36 8.41 -13.67
N GLY A 378 7.94 7.51 -12.86
CA GLY A 378 9.01 6.62 -13.24
C GLY A 378 8.89 5.18 -12.75
N ILE A 379 9.81 4.32 -13.19
CA ILE A 379 9.97 2.96 -12.66
C ILE A 379 10.94 3.01 -11.48
N VAL A 380 10.48 2.54 -10.31
CA VAL A 380 11.22 2.62 -9.05
C VAL A 380 11.53 1.23 -8.52
N SER A 381 12.78 1.02 -8.12
CA SER A 381 13.19 -0.15 -7.34
C SER A 381 13.50 0.29 -5.91
N ILE A 382 12.88 -0.39 -4.93
CA ILE A 382 13.09 -0.18 -3.50
C ILE A 382 13.82 -1.41 -2.95
N ASN A 383 14.96 -1.20 -2.32
CA ASN A 383 15.69 -2.22 -1.60
C ASN A 383 15.74 -1.87 -0.10
N ILE A 384 15.32 -2.81 0.73
CA ILE A 384 15.40 -2.69 2.19
C ILE A 384 16.66 -3.43 2.66
N LEU A 385 17.66 -2.67 3.10
CA LEU A 385 19.01 -3.14 3.42
C LEU A 385 19.19 -3.29 4.93
N GLY A 386 18.52 -4.26 5.56
CA GLY A 386 18.78 -4.70 6.94
C GLY A 386 18.73 -3.63 8.06
N ALA A 387 18.91 -4.08 9.31
CA ALA A 387 18.86 -3.22 10.49
C ALA A 387 20.09 -2.30 10.58
N CYS A 388 19.86 -1.00 10.79
CA CYS A 388 20.88 -0.04 11.18
C CYS A 388 21.33 -0.39 12.62
N THR A 389 22.51 -0.99 12.79
CA THR A 389 23.19 -0.99 14.10
C THR A 389 23.97 0.32 14.21
N GLY A 390 23.46 1.26 15.00
CA GLY A 390 24.11 2.55 15.27
C GLY A 390 23.95 2.93 16.74
N GLU A 391 25.09 3.19 17.37
CA GLU A 391 25.39 3.42 18.80
C GLU A 391 24.73 4.64 19.44
#